data_AF-A0A1M5C7H4-F1
#
_entry.id   AF-A0A1M5C7H4-F1
#
_cell.length_a   1.000
_cell.length_b   1.000
_cell.length_c   1.000
_cell.angle_alpha   90.00
_cell.angle_beta   90.00
_cell.angle_gamma   90.00
#
_symmetry.space_group_name_H-M   'P 1'
#
loop_
_entity.id
_entity.type
_entity.pdbx_description
1 polymer ?
#
loop_
_entity_poly.entity_id
_entity_poly.type
_entity_poly.pdbx_seq_one_letter_code
_entity_poly.pdbx_strand_id
1 'polypeptide(L)'
;MTTRCSFVVFVWAFVCLAWGVIPAGAQEPGFTQEDRERLLRLEAVLTTFMHQTDKRFEDLRRDMNMRFEEMRMDVDQRIGDLREDVNKRFEQVDKRFEQIDKRFEQFSEHMGSIVHLMVGIIGAFTAITAAVIGFALWDRRTMIRPFETRIRPLEDDAERLRKLLDALRKLAEKDKELAEVLRSFTLL
;
A
#
# COMPACT_ATOMS: atom_id res chain seq x y z
N MET A 1 -39.80 -43.93 -112.26
CA MET A 1 -39.16 -44.13 -110.94
C MET A 1 -37.79 -43.44 -110.81
N THR A 2 -37.49 -42.43 -111.65
CA THR A 2 -36.14 -41.84 -111.79
C THR A 2 -36.00 -40.40 -111.23
N THR A 3 -37.09 -39.74 -110.84
CA THR A 3 -37.05 -38.34 -110.35
C THR A 3 -36.90 -38.18 -108.84
N ARG A 4 -37.12 -39.22 -108.02
CA ARG A 4 -36.93 -39.15 -106.54
C ARG A 4 -35.47 -39.37 -106.09
N CYS A 5 -34.63 -40.05 -106.88
CA CYS A 5 -33.21 -40.26 -106.53
C CYS A 5 -32.32 -39.02 -106.73
N SER A 6 -32.61 -38.16 -107.71
CA SER A 6 -31.77 -36.97 -107.96
C SER A 6 -31.94 -35.87 -106.90
N PHE A 7 -33.13 -35.75 -106.30
CA PHE A 7 -33.41 -34.73 -105.28
C PHE A 7 -32.73 -35.04 -103.93
N VAL A 8 -32.67 -36.32 -103.55
CA VAL A 8 -32.01 -36.75 -102.30
C VAL A 8 -30.50 -36.52 -102.35
N VAL A 9 -29.87 -36.75 -103.50
CA VAL A 9 -28.42 -36.50 -103.69
C VAL A 9 -28.09 -35.01 -103.65
N PHE A 10 -28.94 -34.16 -104.25
CA PHE A 10 -28.75 -32.70 -104.20
C PHE A 10 -28.97 -32.13 -102.79
N VAL A 11 -29.95 -32.63 -102.05
CA VAL A 11 -30.20 -32.20 -100.66
C VAL A 11 -29.05 -32.64 -99.74
N TRP A 12 -28.51 -33.85 -99.91
CA TRP A 12 -27.34 -34.31 -99.14
C TRP A 12 -26.07 -33.53 -99.47
N ALA A 13 -25.85 -33.21 -100.75
CA ALA A 13 -24.72 -32.37 -101.17
C ALA A 13 -24.83 -30.94 -100.61
N PHE A 14 -26.03 -30.37 -100.56
CA PHE A 14 -26.28 -29.04 -100.00
C PHE A 14 -26.14 -29.01 -98.47
N VAL A 15 -26.54 -30.08 -97.77
CA VAL A 15 -26.35 -30.23 -96.31
C VAL A 15 -24.86 -30.40 -95.96
N CYS A 16 -24.09 -31.14 -96.76
CA CYS A 16 -22.63 -31.24 -96.58
C CYS A 16 -21.90 -29.90 -96.83
N LEU A 17 -22.35 -29.10 -97.79
CA LEU A 17 -21.79 -27.77 -98.07
C LEU A 17 -22.19 -26.72 -97.02
N ALA A 18 -23.39 -26.82 -96.44
CA ALA A 18 -23.90 -25.87 -95.45
C ALA A 18 -23.39 -26.11 -94.01
N TRP A 19 -22.89 -27.30 -93.69
CA TRP A 19 -22.28 -27.62 -92.38
C TRP A 19 -20.76 -27.80 -92.39
N GLY A 20 -20.12 -27.62 -93.55
CA GLY A 20 -18.68 -27.78 -93.68
C GLY A 20 -17.87 -26.52 -93.37
N VAL A 21 -17.96 -25.95 -92.16
CA VAL A 21 -16.83 -25.33 -91.41
C VAL A 21 -17.20 -25.23 -89.92
N ILE A 22 -17.02 -26.32 -89.19
CA ILE A 22 -16.66 -26.27 -87.77
C ILE A 22 -15.27 -26.91 -87.71
N PRO A 23 -14.17 -26.15 -87.47
CA PRO A 23 -12.91 -26.77 -87.12
C PRO A 23 -13.03 -27.26 -85.67
N ALA A 24 -13.65 -28.41 -85.48
CA ALA A 24 -13.43 -29.25 -84.31
C ALA A 24 -12.11 -29.99 -84.56
N GLY A 25 -11.02 -29.28 -84.29
CA GLY A 25 -9.65 -29.75 -84.39
C GLY A 25 -8.81 -29.01 -83.36
N ALA A 26 -9.21 -29.10 -82.09
CA ALA A 26 -8.31 -28.85 -80.97
C ALA A 26 -7.29 -29.99 -80.97
N GLN A 27 -6.26 -29.86 -81.81
CA GLN A 27 -5.04 -30.62 -81.66
C GLN A 27 -4.17 -29.78 -80.72
N GLU A 28 -4.19 -30.12 -79.43
CA GLU A 28 -3.18 -29.60 -78.52
C GLU A 28 -1.80 -29.90 -79.11
N PRO A 29 -0.88 -28.91 -79.18
CA PRO A 29 0.45 -29.17 -79.69
C PRO A 29 1.12 -30.23 -78.81
N GLY A 30 1.27 -31.43 -79.36
CA GLY A 30 2.00 -32.51 -78.72
C GLY A 30 3.44 -32.07 -78.46
N PHE A 31 3.93 -32.32 -77.25
CA PHE A 31 5.25 -31.96 -76.76
C PHE A 31 6.35 -32.27 -77.80
N THR A 32 6.93 -31.24 -78.41
CA THR A 32 7.88 -31.37 -79.53
C THR A 32 9.26 -31.80 -79.03
N GLN A 33 10.14 -32.25 -79.92
CA GLN A 33 11.51 -32.63 -79.53
C GLN A 33 12.32 -31.43 -78.99
N GLU A 34 12.04 -30.22 -79.47
CA GLU A 34 12.63 -28.97 -78.95
C GLU A 34 12.18 -28.67 -77.52
N ASP A 35 10.92 -28.99 -77.16
CA ASP A 35 10.43 -28.79 -75.80
C ASP A 35 11.09 -29.75 -74.80
N ARG A 36 11.51 -30.94 -75.24
CA ARG A 36 12.29 -31.89 -74.40
C ARG A 36 13.68 -31.37 -74.10
N GLU A 37 14.34 -30.77 -75.07
CA GLU A 37 15.67 -30.16 -74.87
C GLU A 37 15.59 -28.92 -73.98
N ARG A 38 14.51 -28.12 -74.09
CA ARG A 38 14.24 -27.01 -73.18
C ARG A 38 13.97 -27.50 -71.75
N LEU A 39 13.23 -28.58 -71.57
CA LEU A 39 13.03 -29.21 -70.25
C LEU A 39 14.34 -29.69 -69.66
N LEU A 40 15.18 -30.40 -70.43
CA LEU A 40 16.49 -30.88 -69.97
C LEU A 40 17.41 -29.73 -69.52
N ARG A 41 17.42 -28.61 -70.26
CA ARG A 41 18.16 -27.40 -69.84
C ARG A 41 17.55 -26.76 -68.59
N LEU A 42 16.23 -26.71 -68.48
CA LEU A 42 15.54 -26.18 -67.29
C LEU A 42 15.83 -27.03 -66.05
N GLU A 43 15.83 -28.36 -66.16
CA GLU A 43 16.20 -29.26 -65.07
C GLU A 43 17.66 -29.09 -64.65
N ALA A 44 18.57 -28.93 -65.61
CA ALA A 44 19.98 -28.64 -65.33
C ALA A 44 20.17 -27.27 -64.63
N VAL A 45 19.44 -26.24 -65.06
CA VAL A 45 19.45 -24.92 -64.40
C VAL A 45 18.82 -24.98 -63.01
N LEU A 46 17.75 -25.75 -62.82
CA LEU A 46 17.07 -25.88 -61.55
C LEU A 46 17.92 -26.62 -60.51
N THR A 47 18.59 -27.71 -60.90
CA THR A 47 19.48 -28.49 -60.03
C THR A 47 20.68 -27.66 -59.57
N THR A 48 21.29 -26.91 -60.48
CA THR A 48 22.39 -25.99 -60.14
C THR A 48 21.92 -24.84 -59.25
N PHE A 49 20.74 -24.27 -59.52
CA PHE A 49 20.14 -23.24 -58.67
C PHE A 49 19.79 -23.75 -57.27
N MET A 50 19.19 -24.95 -57.16
CA MET A 50 18.87 -25.58 -55.89
C MET A 50 20.12 -25.80 -55.07
N HIS A 51 21.18 -26.34 -55.68
CA HIS A 51 22.45 -26.55 -54.99
C HIS A 51 23.10 -25.23 -54.51
N GLN A 52 23.05 -24.17 -55.33
CA GLN A 52 23.54 -22.85 -54.95
C GLN A 52 22.71 -22.25 -53.79
N THR A 53 21.40 -22.46 -53.81
CA THR A 53 20.47 -21.97 -52.80
C THR A 53 20.64 -22.69 -51.48
N ASP A 54 20.76 -24.02 -51.48
CA ASP A 54 21.01 -24.83 -50.29
C ASP A 54 22.31 -24.43 -49.61
N LYS A 55 23.39 -24.22 -50.37
CA LYS A 55 24.67 -23.76 -49.81
C LYS A 55 24.53 -22.40 -49.12
N ARG A 56 23.79 -21.46 -49.72
CA ARG A 56 23.51 -20.15 -49.12
C ARG A 56 22.66 -20.27 -47.85
N PHE A 57 21.68 -21.18 -47.84
CA PHE A 57 20.86 -21.46 -46.66
C PHE A 57 21.67 -22.07 -45.53
N GLU A 58 22.57 -23.01 -45.82
CA GLU A 58 23.46 -23.59 -44.82
C GLU A 58 24.38 -22.52 -44.22
N ASP A 59 25.00 -21.69 -45.06
CA ASP A 59 25.89 -20.61 -44.60
C ASP A 59 25.13 -19.58 -43.75
N LEU A 60 23.91 -19.21 -44.16
CA LEU A 60 23.05 -18.33 -43.38
C LEU A 60 22.65 -18.96 -42.03
N ARG A 61 22.31 -20.26 -42.00
CA ARG A 61 22.02 -20.98 -40.75
C ARG A 61 23.24 -21.02 -39.84
N ARG A 62 24.44 -21.23 -40.38
CA ARG A 62 25.69 -21.23 -39.60
C ARG A 62 25.97 -19.84 -39.01
N ASP A 63 25.88 -18.77 -39.79
CA ASP A 63 26.05 -17.39 -39.31
C ASP A 63 25.03 -17.04 -38.23
N MET A 64 23.76 -17.39 -38.44
CA MET A 64 22.70 -17.17 -37.47
C MET A 64 22.94 -17.92 -36.16
N ASN A 65 23.31 -19.20 -36.21
CA ASN A 65 23.58 -19.99 -35.01
C ASN A 65 24.79 -19.44 -34.24
N MET A 66 25.86 -19.05 -34.93
CA MET A 66 27.05 -18.48 -34.30
C MET A 66 26.72 -17.18 -33.54
N ARG A 67 25.98 -16.26 -34.17
CA ARG A 67 25.54 -15.01 -33.51
C ARG A 67 24.58 -15.26 -32.36
N PHE A 68 23.74 -16.29 -32.49
CA PHE A 68 22.80 -16.64 -31.43
C PHE A 68 23.52 -17.22 -30.20
N GLU A 69 24.57 -18.03 -30.41
CA GLU A 69 25.46 -18.49 -29.35
C GLU A 69 26.20 -17.33 -28.69
N GLU A 70 26.78 -16.41 -29.47
CA GLU A 70 27.44 -15.21 -28.96
C GLU A 70 26.50 -14.35 -28.10
N MET A 71 25.28 -14.10 -28.61
CA MET A 71 24.27 -13.35 -27.88
C MET A 71 23.84 -14.05 -26.59
N ARG A 72 23.70 -15.38 -26.61
CA ARG A 72 23.41 -16.15 -25.40
C ARG A 72 24.51 -16.01 -24.36
N MET A 73 25.77 -16.11 -24.77
CA MET A 73 26.89 -15.97 -23.85
C MET A 73 26.97 -14.57 -23.22
N ASP A 74 26.77 -13.49 -24.00
CA ASP A 74 26.73 -12.11 -23.46
C ASP A 74 25.57 -11.92 -22.47
N VAL A 75 24.38 -12.45 -22.80
CA VAL A 75 23.22 -12.39 -21.92
C VAL A 75 23.45 -13.17 -20.63
N ASP A 76 23.99 -14.39 -20.70
CA ASP A 76 24.27 -15.21 -19.52
C ASP A 76 25.31 -14.54 -18.62
N GLN A 77 26.35 -13.95 -19.21
CA GLN A 77 27.37 -13.19 -18.46
C GLN A 77 26.75 -11.98 -17.75
N ARG A 78 25.97 -11.15 -18.45
CA ARG A 78 25.31 -9.97 -17.85
C ARG A 78 24.33 -10.35 -16.74
N ILE A 79 23.61 -11.46 -16.90
CA ILE A 79 22.72 -11.98 -15.86
C ILE A 79 23.53 -12.45 -14.65
N GLY A 80 24.68 -13.10 -14.87
CA GLY A 80 25.61 -13.49 -13.81
C GLY A 80 26.12 -12.30 -13.01
N ASP A 81 26.66 -11.29 -13.70
CA ASP A 81 27.19 -10.06 -13.10
C ASP A 81 26.11 -9.31 -12.32
N LEU A 82 24.91 -9.16 -12.91
CA LEU A 82 23.78 -8.52 -12.24
C LEU A 82 23.35 -9.27 -10.97
N ARG A 83 23.35 -10.60 -10.99
CA ARG A 83 23.04 -11.41 -9.81
C ARG A 83 24.08 -11.21 -8.71
N GLU A 84 25.36 -11.17 -9.05
CA GLU A 84 26.42 -10.95 -8.07
C GLU A 84 26.33 -9.55 -7.43
N ASP A 85 26.13 -8.52 -8.25
CA ASP A 85 25.95 -7.14 -7.78
C ASP A 85 24.73 -7.00 -6.88
N VAL A 86 23.60 -7.62 -7.25
CA VAL A 86 22.40 -7.67 -6.44
C VAL A 86 22.70 -8.37 -5.11
N ASN A 87 23.41 -9.50 -5.12
CA ASN A 87 23.73 -10.25 -3.90
C ASN A 87 24.61 -9.43 -2.95
N LYS A 88 25.65 -8.75 -3.46
CA LYS A 88 26.50 -7.84 -2.66
C LYS A 88 25.71 -6.70 -2.04
N ARG A 89 24.76 -6.12 -2.77
CA ARG A 89 23.88 -5.06 -2.24
C ARG A 89 22.95 -5.61 -1.16
N PHE A 90 22.39 -6.80 -1.34
CA PHE A 90 21.58 -7.45 -0.31
C PHE A 90 22.39 -7.73 0.96
N GLU A 91 23.60 -8.27 0.87
CA GLU A 91 24.46 -8.48 2.03
C GLU A 91 24.79 -7.17 2.77
N GLN A 92 24.99 -6.07 2.03
CA GLN A 92 25.19 -4.75 2.64
C GLN A 92 23.94 -4.25 3.37
N VAL A 93 22.76 -4.50 2.79
CA VAL A 93 21.46 -4.16 3.38
C VAL A 93 21.24 -4.98 4.66
N ASP A 94 21.52 -6.28 4.64
CA ASP A 94 21.39 -7.15 5.83
C ASP A 94 22.28 -6.66 6.98
N LYS A 95 23.54 -6.29 6.70
CA LYS A 95 24.44 -5.70 7.73
C LYS A 95 23.90 -4.38 8.31
N ARG A 96 23.22 -3.57 7.49
CA ARG A 96 22.58 -2.32 7.95
C ARG A 96 21.37 -2.62 8.82
N PHE A 97 20.57 -3.62 8.46
CA PHE A 97 19.44 -4.07 9.26
C PHE A 97 19.90 -4.63 10.61
N GLU A 98 20.91 -5.50 10.66
CA GLU A 98 21.48 -5.97 11.93
C GLU A 98 21.96 -4.82 12.84
N GLN A 99 22.55 -3.77 12.25
CA GLN A 99 22.96 -2.59 13.01
C GLN A 99 21.76 -1.81 13.56
N ILE A 100 20.67 -1.73 12.79
CA ILE A 100 19.42 -1.08 13.24
C ILE A 100 18.80 -1.89 14.37
N ASP A 101 18.72 -3.22 14.25
CA ASP A 101 18.16 -4.10 15.27
C ASP A 101 18.90 -3.95 16.60
N LYS A 102 20.24 -3.93 16.59
CA LYS A 102 21.03 -3.68 17.81
C LYS A 102 20.73 -2.32 18.45
N ARG A 103 20.58 -1.27 17.65
CA ARG A 103 20.23 0.07 18.16
C ARG A 103 18.81 0.09 18.71
N PHE A 104 17.89 -0.64 18.08
CA PHE A 104 16.50 -0.73 18.52
C PHE A 104 16.38 -1.52 19.83
N GLU A 105 17.13 -2.60 19.98
CA GLU A 105 17.22 -3.37 21.22
C GLU A 105 17.76 -2.49 22.37
N GLN A 106 18.86 -1.77 22.15
CA GLN A 106 19.41 -0.82 23.12
C GLN A 106 18.41 0.29 23.48
N PHE A 107 17.67 0.80 22.49
CA PHE A 107 16.62 1.80 22.73
C PHE A 107 15.45 1.23 23.54
N SER A 108 15.04 0.00 23.26
CA SER A 108 13.98 -0.70 23.98
C SER A 108 14.35 -0.92 25.45
N GLU A 109 15.61 -1.31 25.73
CA GLU A 109 16.11 -1.40 27.10
C GLU A 109 16.07 -0.05 27.83
N HIS A 110 16.54 1.01 27.16
CA HIS A 110 16.53 2.35 27.75
C HIS A 110 15.11 2.85 28.02
N MET A 111 14.18 2.60 27.08
CA MET A 111 12.76 2.93 27.25
C MET A 111 12.13 2.16 28.41
N GLY A 112 12.45 0.87 28.58
CA GLY A 112 12.02 0.10 29.74
C GLY A 112 12.46 0.72 31.07
N SER A 113 13.72 1.17 31.14
CA SER A 113 14.26 1.85 32.32
C SER A 113 13.53 3.17 32.62
N ILE A 114 13.27 4.00 31.59
CA ILE A 114 12.53 5.26 31.74
C ILE A 114 11.09 5.00 32.24
N VAL A 115 10.39 4.04 31.65
CA VAL A 115 9.01 3.71 32.05
C VAL A 115 8.96 3.26 33.51
N HIS A 116 9.93 2.47 33.97
CA HIS A 116 9.99 2.03 35.36
C HIS A 116 10.18 3.21 36.34
N LEU A 117 10.99 4.22 35.98
CA LEU A 117 11.13 5.46 36.76
C LEU A 117 9.83 6.27 36.78
N MET A 118 9.15 6.40 35.63
CA MET A 118 7.87 7.12 35.54
C MET A 118 6.79 6.47 36.42
N VAL A 119 6.68 5.13 36.40
CA VAL A 119 5.75 4.40 37.26
C VAL A 119 6.08 4.63 38.74
N GLY A 120 7.36 4.69 39.11
CA GLY A 120 7.80 5.04 40.47
C GLY A 120 7.34 6.44 40.91
N ILE A 121 7.54 7.46 40.08
CA ILE A 121 7.12 8.84 40.37
C ILE A 121 5.59 8.95 40.49
N ILE A 122 4.87 8.34 39.54
CA ILE A 122 3.39 8.31 39.57
C ILE A 122 2.88 7.59 40.81
N GLY A 123 3.50 6.47 41.17
CA GLY A 123 3.19 5.72 42.38
C GLY A 123 3.39 6.54 43.64
N ALA A 124 4.52 7.26 43.76
CA ALA A 124 4.81 8.14 44.89
C ALA A 124 3.79 9.29 44.98
N PHE A 125 3.48 9.95 43.86
CA PHE A 125 2.51 11.04 43.82
C PHE A 125 1.10 10.58 44.20
N THR A 126 0.69 9.41 43.69
CA THR A 126 -0.62 8.80 44.02
C THR A 126 -0.68 8.41 45.50
N ALA A 127 0.40 7.87 46.06
CA ALA A 127 0.49 7.52 47.47
C ALA A 127 0.38 8.76 48.38
N ILE A 128 1.08 9.85 48.05
CA ILE A 128 0.98 11.12 48.79
C ILE A 128 -0.44 11.66 48.73
N THR A 129 -1.05 11.68 47.55
CA THR A 129 -2.41 12.18 47.36
C THR A 129 -3.42 11.35 48.16
N ALA A 130 -3.31 10.01 48.12
CA ALA A 130 -4.15 9.12 48.92
C ALA A 130 -3.95 9.33 50.42
N ALA A 131 -2.72 9.56 50.88
CA ALA A 131 -2.42 9.87 52.28
C ALA A 131 -3.05 11.20 52.72
N VAL A 132 -2.98 12.25 51.89
CA VAL A 132 -3.60 13.55 52.16
C VAL A 132 -5.12 13.43 52.24
N ILE A 133 -5.75 12.72 51.29
CA ILE A 133 -7.21 12.49 51.30
C ILE A 133 -7.60 11.67 52.54
N GLY A 134 -6.86 10.62 52.85
CA GLY A 134 -7.08 9.80 54.04
C GLY A 134 -6.95 10.62 55.35
N PHE A 135 -5.93 11.47 55.43
CA PHE A 135 -5.72 12.37 56.56
C PHE A 135 -6.85 13.39 56.68
N ALA A 136 -7.29 14.00 55.59
CA ALA A 136 -8.40 14.97 55.59
C ALA A 136 -9.73 14.33 56.04
N LEU A 137 -9.98 13.07 55.66
CA LEU A 137 -11.15 12.32 56.12
C LEU A 137 -11.08 11.96 57.61
N TRP A 138 -9.87 11.68 58.12
CA TRP A 138 -9.64 11.41 59.54
C TRP A 138 -9.74 12.66 60.41
N ASP A 139 -9.14 13.77 59.95
CA ASP A 139 -9.09 15.09 60.59
C ASP A 139 -10.50 15.63 60.88
N ARG A 140 -11.37 15.61 59.85
CA ARG A 140 -12.77 16.04 59.97
C ARG A 140 -13.54 15.28 61.05
N ARG A 141 -13.23 14.00 61.28
CA ARG A 141 -13.97 13.17 62.24
C ARG A 141 -13.48 13.33 63.68
N THR A 142 -12.23 13.74 63.89
CA THR A 142 -11.57 13.73 65.20
C THR A 142 -11.33 15.13 65.77
N MET A 143 -11.03 16.15 64.96
CA MET A 143 -10.66 17.48 65.46
C MET A 143 -11.82 18.43 65.77
N ILE A 144 -13.04 18.19 65.28
CA ILE A 144 -14.17 19.11 65.54
C ILE A 144 -14.67 19.02 66.99
N ARG A 145 -14.57 17.85 67.63
CA ARG A 145 -15.08 17.61 68.99
C ARG A 145 -14.42 18.50 70.07
N PRO A 146 -13.08 18.68 70.10
CA PRO A 146 -12.44 19.55 71.10
C PRO A 146 -12.60 21.06 70.82
N PHE A 147 -12.91 21.47 69.59
CA PHE A 147 -13.21 22.89 69.31
C PHE A 147 -14.59 23.27 69.86
N GLU A 148 -15.58 22.38 69.79
CA GLU A 148 -16.91 22.63 70.32
C GLU A 148 -16.88 22.89 71.84
N THR A 149 -16.06 22.14 72.60
CA THR A 149 -15.95 22.34 74.06
C THR A 149 -15.20 23.62 74.44
N ARG A 150 -14.35 24.18 73.57
CA ARG A 150 -13.67 25.46 73.80
C ARG A 150 -14.53 26.67 73.43
N ILE A 151 -15.42 26.53 72.45
CA ILE A 151 -16.29 27.63 71.99
C ILE A 151 -17.53 27.79 72.90
N ARG A 152 -18.08 26.69 73.44
CA ARG A 152 -19.21 26.72 74.40
C ARG A 152 -19.02 27.68 75.59
N PRO A 153 -17.91 27.66 76.35
CA PRO A 153 -17.74 28.57 77.48
C PRO A 153 -17.62 30.05 77.06
N LEU A 154 -17.10 30.33 75.85
CA LEU A 154 -17.04 31.70 75.31
C LEU A 154 -18.44 32.23 74.96
N GLU A 155 -19.34 31.34 74.52
CA GLU A 155 -20.74 31.67 74.26
C GLU A 155 -21.50 31.95 75.57
N ASP A 156 -21.26 31.14 76.61
CA ASP A 156 -21.83 31.35 77.95
C ASP A 156 -21.36 32.67 78.58
N ASP A 157 -20.07 33.01 78.44
CA ASP A 157 -19.50 34.28 78.95
C ASP A 157 -20.08 35.50 78.21
N ALA A 158 -20.28 35.40 76.90
CA ALA A 158 -20.94 36.44 76.12
C ALA A 158 -22.41 36.65 76.56
N GLU A 159 -23.13 35.58 76.91
CA GLU A 159 -24.51 35.68 77.37
C GLU A 159 -24.61 36.33 78.77
N ARG A 160 -23.66 36.02 79.67
CA ARG A 160 -23.57 36.65 80.99
C ARG A 160 -23.30 38.14 80.88
N LEU A 161 -22.37 38.54 80.01
CA LEU A 161 -22.06 39.96 79.75
C LEU A 161 -23.28 40.70 79.19
N ARG A 162 -24.07 40.08 78.30
CA ARG A 162 -25.34 40.67 77.82
C ARG A 162 -26.34 40.90 78.95
N LYS A 163 -26.55 39.92 79.85
CA LYS A 163 -27.46 40.06 81.00
C LYS A 163 -27.01 41.15 81.97
N LEU A 164 -25.70 41.26 82.21
CA LEU A 164 -25.13 42.33 83.04
C LEU A 164 -25.29 43.70 82.38
N LEU A 165 -25.10 43.79 81.07
CA LEU A 165 -25.30 45.03 80.32
C LEU A 165 -26.77 45.49 80.41
N ASP A 166 -27.73 44.59 80.27
CA ASP A 166 -29.15 44.90 80.41
C ASP A 166 -29.51 45.35 81.83
N ALA A 167 -28.92 44.73 82.86
CA ALA A 167 -29.12 45.12 84.25
C ALA A 167 -28.53 46.51 84.55
N LEU A 168 -27.31 46.80 84.05
CA LEU A 168 -26.67 48.10 84.16
C LEU A 168 -27.44 49.18 83.40
N ARG A 169 -27.94 48.86 82.20
CA ARG A 169 -28.80 49.75 81.42
C ARG A 169 -30.07 50.14 82.19
N LYS A 170 -30.70 49.18 82.86
CA LYS A 170 -31.90 49.41 83.68
C LYS A 170 -31.61 50.22 84.95
N LEU A 171 -30.40 50.15 85.48
CA LEU A 171 -29.96 50.93 86.64
C LEU A 171 -29.58 52.37 86.24
N ALA A 172 -28.97 52.54 85.06
CA ALA A 172 -28.60 53.83 84.48
C ALA A 172 -29.82 54.71 84.14
N GLU A 173 -30.99 54.13 83.90
CA GLU A 173 -32.24 54.91 83.78
C GLU A 173 -32.62 55.65 85.08
N LYS A 174 -32.09 55.22 86.24
CA LYS A 174 -32.41 55.81 87.55
C LYS A 174 -31.32 56.73 88.10
N ASP A 175 -30.09 56.62 87.61
CA ASP A 175 -28.93 57.33 88.16
C ASP A 175 -28.17 58.08 87.06
N LYS A 176 -28.08 59.41 87.18
CA LYS A 176 -27.53 60.29 86.14
C LYS A 176 -26.04 60.08 85.92
N GLU A 177 -25.29 59.74 86.98
CA GLU A 177 -23.83 59.54 86.90
C GLU A 177 -23.49 58.23 86.17
N LEU A 178 -24.29 57.17 86.36
CA LEU A 178 -24.08 55.89 85.68
C LEU A 178 -24.41 55.96 84.17
N ALA A 179 -25.39 56.78 83.79
CA ALA A 179 -25.74 57.01 82.39
C ALA A 179 -24.63 57.73 81.61
N GLU A 180 -23.91 58.66 82.25
CA GLU A 180 -22.75 59.34 81.65
C GLU A 180 -21.57 58.38 81.44
N VAL A 181 -21.28 57.54 82.43
CA VAL A 181 -20.18 56.54 82.32
C VAL A 181 -20.47 55.50 81.24
N LEU A 182 -21.71 55.01 81.12
CA LEU A 182 -22.06 54.08 80.03
C LEU A 182 -21.99 54.72 78.64
N ARG A 183 -22.33 56.01 78.51
CA ARG A 183 -22.14 56.78 77.27
C ARG A 183 -20.67 56.97 76.90
N SER A 184 -19.78 57.21 77.87
CA SER A 184 -18.36 57.42 77.59
C SER A 184 -17.66 56.18 77.04
N PHE A 185 -18.15 54.98 77.37
CA PHE A 185 -17.64 53.72 76.81
C PHE A 185 -18.32 53.30 75.50
N THR A 186 -19.15 54.15 74.87
CA THR A 186 -19.88 53.84 73.62
C THR A 186 -20.78 52.59 73.72
N LEU A 187 -21.21 52.24 74.94
CA LEU A 187 -22.04 51.07 75.25
C LEU A 187 -23.54 51.41 75.27
N LEU A 188 -23.91 52.62 74.88
CA LEU A 188 -25.28 53.16 74.87
C LEU A 188 -25.50 54.09 73.67
#